data_AF-A0A7S3GXG8-F1
#
_entry.id   AF-A0A7S3GXG8-F1
#
_cell.length_a   1.000
_cell.length_b   1.000
_cell.length_c   1.000
_cell.angle_alpha   90.00
_cell.angle_beta   90.00
_cell.angle_gamma   90.00
#
_symmetry.space_group_name_H-M   'P 1'
#
loop_
_entity.id
_entity.type
_entity.pdbx_description
1 polymer ?
#
loop_
_entity_poly.entity_id
_entity_poly.type
_entity_poly.pdbx_seq_one_letter_code
_entity_poly.pdbx_strand_id
1 'polypeptide(L)'
;AARGYAKLVRRAAPDFVEAKGVTPVPQFAKYGMTLADTVPTHSEVRDFAALLQEELANVEPEGDAAPVDGYALAAEHRHSNAVLLARSPLWRVPGCHESWRTWIDFEAFFDSLDNPDFESE
;
A
#
# COMPACT_ATOMS: atom_id res chain seq x y z
N ALA A 1 -8.08 -3.52 14.50
CA ALA A 1 -8.02 -4.17 13.18
C ALA A 1 -6.68 -3.98 12.49
N ALA A 2 -6.19 -2.73 12.36
CA ALA A 2 -4.93 -2.40 11.69
C ALA A 2 -3.71 -3.25 12.12
N ARG A 3 -3.52 -3.48 13.43
CA ARG A 3 -2.44 -4.34 13.95
C ARG A 3 -2.35 -5.74 13.34
N GLY A 4 -3.50 -6.35 13.05
CA GLY A 4 -3.54 -7.67 12.41
C GLY A 4 -3.03 -7.62 10.96
N TYR A 5 -3.43 -6.59 10.21
CA TYR A 5 -2.91 -6.34 8.87
C TYR A 5 -1.43 -5.98 8.89
N ALA A 6 -0.97 -5.18 9.86
CA ALA A 6 0.44 -4.83 9.99
C ALA A 6 1.33 -6.08 10.12
N LYS A 7 0.90 -7.09 10.89
CA LYS A 7 1.62 -8.39 10.97
C LYS A 7 1.70 -9.10 9.62
N LEU A 8 0.60 -9.12 8.86
CA LEU A 8 0.56 -9.76 7.53
C LEU A 8 1.45 -9.02 6.53
N VAL A 9 1.36 -7.69 6.49
CA VAL A 9 2.19 -6.84 5.63
C VAL A 9 3.67 -6.99 6.00
N ARG A 10 4.01 -7.01 7.30
CA ARG A 10 5.39 -7.19 7.75
C ARG A 10 5.95 -8.56 7.35
N ARG A 11 5.12 -9.61 7.40
CA ARG A 11 5.50 -10.95 6.95
C ARG A 11 5.72 -11.03 5.43
N ALA A 12 4.92 -10.32 4.65
CA ALA A 12 5.02 -10.32 3.19
C ALA A 12 6.09 -9.34 2.66
N ALA A 13 6.42 -8.30 3.44
CA ALA A 13 7.35 -7.22 3.10
C ALA A 13 7.17 -6.60 1.69
N PRO A 14 5.92 -6.29 1.25
CA PRO A 14 5.69 -5.75 -0.08
C PRO A 14 6.27 -4.35 -0.25
N ASP A 15 6.60 -3.94 -1.47
CA ASP A 15 7.01 -2.57 -1.76
C ASP A 15 5.88 -1.55 -1.54
N PHE A 16 4.66 -1.97 -1.86
CA PHE A 16 3.47 -1.15 -1.86
C PHE A 16 2.30 -1.86 -1.17
N VAL A 17 1.45 -1.07 -0.51
CA VAL A 17 0.19 -1.53 0.07
C VAL A 17 -0.92 -0.55 -0.33
N GLU A 18 -1.92 -1.05 -1.07
CA GLU A 18 -3.14 -0.29 -1.37
C GLU A 18 -4.20 -0.59 -0.30
N ALA A 19 -4.61 0.43 0.45
CA ALA A 19 -5.83 0.39 1.24
C ALA A 19 -6.98 0.93 0.37
N LYS A 20 -7.93 0.07 0.02
CA LYS A 20 -9.06 0.40 -0.86
C LYS A 20 -10.37 0.24 -0.11
N GLY A 21 -11.17 1.29 -0.10
CA GLY A 21 -12.54 1.21 0.39
C GLY A 21 -13.36 0.27 -0.49
N VAL A 22 -14.10 -0.64 0.14
CA VAL A 22 -14.95 -1.59 -0.58
C VAL A 22 -15.98 -0.84 -1.41
N THR A 23 -16.15 -1.23 -2.67
CA THR A 23 -17.14 -0.64 -3.56
C THR A 23 -18.43 -1.45 -3.55
N PRO A 24 -19.60 -0.80 -3.69
CA PRO A 24 -20.88 -1.49 -3.74
C PRO A 24 -20.91 -2.55 -4.83
N VAL A 25 -21.36 -3.76 -4.47
CA VAL A 25 -21.72 -4.79 -5.45
C VAL A 25 -23.20 -5.18 -5.27
N PRO A 26 -23.90 -5.63 -6.34
CA PRO A 26 -25.33 -5.95 -6.28
C PRO A 26 -25.72 -6.94 -5.18
N GLN A 27 -24.78 -7.76 -4.73
CA GLN A 27 -24.95 -8.77 -3.69
C GLN A 27 -25.08 -8.19 -2.29
N PHE A 28 -24.69 -6.93 -2.05
CA PHE A 28 -24.79 -6.31 -0.71
C PHE A 28 -26.22 -6.36 -0.17
N ALA A 29 -27.20 -6.05 -1.02
CA ALA A 29 -28.62 -6.12 -0.66
C ALA A 29 -29.07 -7.54 -0.28
N LYS A 30 -28.47 -8.59 -0.87
CA LYS A 30 -28.79 -10.00 -0.54
C LYS A 30 -28.34 -10.41 0.86
N TYR A 31 -27.36 -9.71 1.42
CA TYR A 31 -26.83 -9.97 2.76
C TYR A 31 -27.31 -8.94 3.80
N GLY A 32 -28.29 -8.11 3.46
CA GLY A 32 -28.79 -7.06 4.36
C GLY A 32 -27.80 -5.94 4.64
N MET A 33 -26.76 -5.79 3.80
CA MET A 33 -25.75 -4.75 3.93
C MET A 33 -26.23 -3.46 3.24
N THR A 34 -26.15 -2.32 3.93
CA THR A 34 -26.42 -1.02 3.33
C THR A 34 -25.13 -0.36 2.86
N LEU A 35 -25.26 0.59 1.92
CA LEU A 35 -24.11 1.37 1.43
C LEU A 35 -23.44 2.14 2.57
N ALA A 36 -24.23 2.77 3.44
CA ALA A 36 -23.73 3.55 4.56
C ALA A 36 -22.97 2.70 5.58
N ASP A 37 -23.42 1.46 5.81
CA ASP A 37 -22.80 0.57 6.80
C ASP A 37 -21.57 -0.16 6.27
N THR A 38 -21.36 -0.18 4.95
CA THR A 38 -20.38 -1.09 4.31
C THR A 38 -19.29 -0.34 3.56
N VAL A 39 -19.61 0.81 2.97
CA VAL A 39 -18.68 1.55 2.11
C VAL A 39 -18.02 2.66 2.91
N PRO A 40 -16.72 2.57 3.23
CA PRO A 40 -16.05 3.65 3.94
C PRO A 40 -15.89 4.87 3.04
N THR A 41 -15.93 6.05 3.63
CA THR A 41 -15.50 7.29 3.02
C THR A 41 -13.99 7.29 2.75
N HIS A 42 -13.53 8.14 1.83
CA HIS A 42 -12.10 8.30 1.58
C HIS A 42 -11.30 8.73 2.81
N SER A 43 -11.88 9.58 3.66
CA SER A 43 -11.28 9.94 4.94
C SER A 43 -11.07 8.73 5.83
N GLU A 44 -12.05 7.84 5.95
CA GLU A 44 -11.92 6.62 6.76
C GLU A 44 -10.86 5.66 6.19
N VAL A 45 -10.75 5.55 4.87
CA VAL A 45 -9.69 4.76 4.21
C VAL A 45 -8.31 5.36 4.50
N ARG A 46 -8.15 6.69 4.40
CA ARG A 46 -6.91 7.39 4.69
C ARG A 46 -6.53 7.28 6.16
N ASP A 47 -7.48 7.46 7.07
CA ASP A 47 -7.25 7.37 8.51
C ASP A 47 -6.90 5.93 8.91
N PHE A 48 -7.52 4.93 8.28
CA PHE A 48 -7.10 3.53 8.41
C PHE A 48 -5.67 3.28 7.90
N ALA A 49 -5.29 3.85 6.76
CA ALA A 49 -3.93 3.72 6.22
C ALA A 49 -2.88 4.36 7.16
N ALA A 50 -3.21 5.50 7.78
CA ALA A 50 -2.36 6.13 8.80
C ALA A 50 -2.20 5.25 10.04
N LEU A 51 -3.29 4.65 10.53
CA LEU A 51 -3.24 3.68 11.64
C LEU A 51 -2.44 2.42 11.26
N LEU A 52 -2.57 1.94 10.03
CA LEU A 52 -1.78 0.81 9.53
C LEU A 52 -0.28 1.14 9.49
N GLN A 53 0.08 2.35 9.03
CA GLN A 53 1.46 2.83 9.05
C GLN A 53 2.03 2.87 10.47
N GLU A 54 1.28 3.40 11.44
CA GLU A 54 1.67 3.43 12.85
C GLU A 54 1.87 2.02 13.40
N GLU A 55 0.92 1.12 13.17
CA GLU A 55 1.00 -0.27 13.62
C GLU A 55 2.18 -1.02 12.98
N LEU A 56 2.53 -0.73 11.73
CA LEU A 56 3.70 -1.31 11.06
C LEU A 56 5.03 -0.93 11.73
N ALA A 57 5.10 0.27 12.32
CA ALA A 57 6.24 0.71 13.12
C ALA A 57 6.28 0.04 14.51
N ASN A 58 5.13 -0.37 15.04
CA ASN A 58 4.98 -0.92 16.39
C ASN A 58 4.95 -2.47 16.45
N VAL A 59 4.81 -3.14 15.31
CA VAL A 59 4.81 -4.61 15.24
C VAL A 59 6.23 -5.12 15.07
N GLU A 60 6.68 -5.91 16.05
CA GLU A 60 7.94 -6.64 15.99
C GLU A 60 7.93 -7.70 14.89
N PRO A 61 9.08 -7.97 14.24
CA PRO A 61 9.19 -9.08 13.31
C PRO A 61 8.95 -10.42 14.03
N GLU A 62 8.18 -11.30 13.40
CA GLU A 62 7.97 -12.68 13.86
C GLU A 62 8.86 -13.63 13.05
N GLY A 63 9.69 -14.44 13.72
CA GLY A 63 10.59 -15.40 13.08
C GLY A 63 11.68 -14.75 12.24
N ASP A 64 12.03 -15.37 11.10
CA ASP A 64 13.08 -14.90 10.17
C ASP A 64 12.58 -13.81 9.20
N ALA A 65 11.51 -13.09 9.56
CA ALA A 65 10.95 -12.05 8.71
C ALA A 65 11.99 -10.96 8.44
N ALA A 66 12.13 -10.58 7.17
CA ALA A 66 13.06 -9.54 6.75
C ALA A 66 12.79 -8.23 7.51
N PRO A 67 13.81 -7.40 7.77
CA PRO A 67 13.61 -6.04 8.26
C PRO A 67 12.69 -5.30 7.31
N VAL A 68 11.56 -4.85 7.82
CA VAL A 68 10.64 -4.01 7.06
C VAL A 68 10.85 -2.60 7.52
N ASP A 69 11.52 -1.81 6.68
CA ASP A 69 11.69 -0.39 6.92
C ASP A 69 10.38 0.37 6.75
N GLY A 70 10.34 1.58 7.30
CA GLY A 70 9.14 2.40 7.40
C GLY A 70 8.35 2.52 6.09
N TYR A 71 7.03 2.44 6.22
CA TYR A 71 6.11 2.84 5.16
C TYR A 71 5.69 4.29 5.38
N ALA A 72 5.34 4.97 4.30
CA ALA A 72 4.61 6.23 4.38
C ALA A 72 3.61 6.37 3.24
N LEU A 73 2.64 7.27 3.44
CA LEU A 73 1.65 7.66 2.46
C LEU A 73 2.33 8.21 1.19
N ALA A 74 2.18 7.50 0.08
CA ALA A 74 2.80 7.83 -1.20
C ALA A 74 1.85 8.52 -2.17
N ALA A 75 0.59 8.08 -2.20
CA ALA A 75 -0.43 8.65 -3.05
C ALA A 75 -1.84 8.38 -2.49
N GLU A 76 -2.80 9.19 -2.93
CA GLU A 76 -4.22 8.97 -2.71
C GLU A 76 -5.00 9.20 -4.00
N HIS A 77 -6.07 8.43 -4.19
CA HIS A 77 -6.96 8.60 -5.33
C HIS A 77 -8.42 8.53 -4.86
N ARG A 78 -8.97 9.72 -4.62
CA ARG A 78 -10.31 9.89 -4.05
C ARG A 78 -11.42 9.25 -4.87
N HIS A 79 -11.32 9.29 -6.21
CA HIS A 79 -12.35 8.74 -7.09
C HIS A 79 -12.44 7.21 -7.03
N SER A 80 -11.32 6.52 -6.82
CA SER A 80 -11.31 5.06 -6.61
C SER A 80 -11.32 4.66 -5.13
N ASN A 81 -11.49 5.63 -4.22
CA ASN A 81 -11.49 5.43 -2.77
C ASN A 81 -10.26 4.64 -2.27
N ALA A 82 -9.09 4.98 -2.77
CA ALA A 82 -7.86 4.21 -2.56
C ALA A 82 -6.72 5.08 -2.04
N VAL A 83 -5.89 4.49 -1.19
CA VAL A 83 -4.70 5.09 -0.60
C VAL A 83 -3.53 4.13 -0.75
N LEU A 84 -2.36 4.66 -1.15
CA LEU A 84 -1.13 3.90 -1.37
C LEU A 84 -0.11 4.21 -0.28
N LEU A 85 0.32 3.18 0.46
CA LEU A 85 1.52 3.21 1.28
C LEU A 85 2.68 2.62 0.48
N ALA A 86 3.87 3.18 0.60
CA ALA A 86 5.08 2.66 -0.02
C ALA A 86 6.24 2.60 0.99
N ARG A 87 7.15 1.64 0.80
CA ARG A 87 8.39 1.54 1.60
C ARG A 87 9.25 2.79 1.38
N SER A 88 9.32 3.66 2.39
CA SER A 88 9.93 4.98 2.22
C SER A 88 11.41 4.93 1.86
N PRO A 89 12.26 4.04 2.41
CA PRO A 89 13.69 4.06 2.05
C PRO A 89 13.98 3.63 0.62
N LEU A 90 13.09 2.86 0.00
CA LEU A 90 13.25 2.38 -1.38
C LEU A 90 12.65 3.37 -2.39
N TRP A 91 11.44 3.85 -2.10
CA TRP A 91 10.61 4.54 -3.10
C TRP A 91 10.57 6.05 -2.93
N ARG A 92 11.01 6.60 -1.80
CA ARG A 92 11.07 8.06 -1.64
C ARG A 92 12.28 8.62 -2.38
N VAL A 93 12.12 9.76 -3.02
CA VAL A 93 13.25 10.44 -3.70
C VAL A 93 14.26 10.91 -2.64
N PRO A 94 15.55 10.54 -2.74
CA PRO A 94 16.57 10.96 -1.78
C PRO A 94 16.61 12.48 -1.63
N GLY A 95 16.57 12.96 -0.38
CA GLY A 95 16.55 14.39 -0.07
C GLY A 95 15.21 15.10 -0.30
N CYS A 96 14.15 14.41 -0.74
CA CYS A 96 12.82 14.99 -0.91
C CYS A 96 11.76 14.21 -0.09
N HIS A 97 11.09 14.90 0.83
CA HIS A 97 10.07 14.26 1.67
C HIS A 97 8.69 14.16 1.01
N GLU A 98 8.46 14.86 -0.09
CA GLU A 98 7.15 14.95 -0.75
C GLU A 98 7.10 14.20 -2.09
N SER A 99 8.24 13.76 -2.61
CA SER A 99 8.35 13.09 -3.92
C SER A 99 8.64 11.60 -3.78
N TRP A 100 7.96 10.83 -4.62
CA TRP A 100 8.03 9.38 -4.65
C TRP A 100 8.31 8.87 -6.06
N ARG A 101 9.05 7.78 -6.18
CA ARG A 101 9.34 7.06 -7.43
C ARG A 101 8.24 6.04 -7.76
N THR A 102 6.97 6.46 -7.72
CA THR A 102 5.81 5.57 -7.98
C THR A 102 5.45 5.46 -9.45
N TRP A 103 6.06 6.28 -10.31
CA TRP A 103 5.84 6.24 -11.75
C TRP A 103 6.85 5.32 -12.42
N ILE A 104 6.35 4.53 -13.37
CA ILE A 104 7.20 3.70 -14.22
C ILE A 104 7.83 4.61 -15.26
N ASP A 105 9.16 4.65 -15.27
CA ASP A 105 9.91 5.16 -16.41
C ASP A 105 9.84 4.09 -17.51
N PHE A 106 8.88 4.26 -18.43
CA PHE A 106 8.64 3.26 -19.47
C PHE A 106 9.82 3.15 -20.43
N GLU A 107 10.52 4.25 -20.74
CA GLU A 107 11.70 4.21 -21.61
C GLU A 107 12.80 3.37 -20.96
N ALA A 108 13.16 3.67 -19.72
CA ALA A 108 14.16 2.90 -18.99
C ALA A 108 13.74 1.43 -18.77
N PHE A 109 12.44 1.19 -18.54
CA PHE A 109 11.90 -0.17 -18.43
C PHE A 109 12.08 -0.95 -19.73
N PHE A 110 11.71 -0.39 -20.88
CA PHE A 110 11.88 -1.08 -22.17
C PHE A 110 13.36 -1.27 -22.52
N ASP A 111 14.22 -0.28 -22.26
CA ASP A 111 15.68 -0.41 -22.47
C ASP A 111 16.26 -1.58 -21.65
N SER A 112 15.74 -1.84 -20.45
CA SER A 112 16.19 -2.95 -19.60
C SER A 112 15.77 -4.33 -20.12
N LEU A 113 14.68 -4.44 -20.89
CA LEU A 113 14.24 -5.71 -21.47
C LEU A 113 15.15 -6.16 -22.61
N ASP A 114 15.77 -5.22 -23.31
CA ASP A 114 16.72 -5.50 -24.39
C ASP A 114 18.15 -5.78 -23.88
N ASN A 115 18.37 -5.65 -22.56
CA ASN A 115 19.66 -5.94 -21.94
C ASN A 115 19.85 -7.47 -21.78
N PRO A 116 20.87 -8.07 -22.42
CA PRO A 116 21.14 -9.52 -22.31
C PRO A 116 21.51 -9.97 -20.89
N ASP A 117 21.87 -9.05 -19.99
CA ASP A 117 22.17 -9.34 -18.58
C ASP A 117 20.93 -9.22 -17.67
N PHE A 118 19.72 -9.00 -18.22
CA PHE A 118 18.47 -9.01 -17.46
C PHE A 118 18.11 -10.45 -17.08
N GLU A 119 18.74 -10.99 -16.03
CA GLU A 119 18.31 -12.22 -15.39
C GLU A 119 17.10 -11.92 -14.49
N SER A 120 15.97 -12.58 -14.76
CA SER A 120 14.82 -12.57 -13.85
C SER A 120 15.20 -13.34 -12.57
N GLU A 121 15.44 -12.61 -11.48
CA GLU A 121 15.53 -13.19 -10.13
C GLU A 121 14.28 -13.99 -9.74
#